data_AF-A0A519SRI1-F1
#
_entry.id   AF-A0A519SRI1-F1
#
_cell.length_a   1.000
_cell.length_b   1.000
_cell.length_c   1.000
_cell.angle_alpha   90.00
_cell.angle_beta   90.00
_cell.angle_gamma   90.00
#
_symmetry.space_group_name_H-M   'P 1'
#
loop_
_entity.id
_entity.type
_entity.pdbx_description
1 polymer ?
#
loop_
_entity_poly.entity_id
_entity_poly.type
_entity_poly.pdbx_seq_one_letter_code
_entity_poly.pdbx_strand_id
1 'polypeptide(L)'
;MFLPPEGLVAHPEEVHLTVGAVRYEAFGRQKHGVCSSFLADRVAVGDTARVYVQQNEYFRLPQNGETDIIMIGAGTGIAPFRAFVEERVELGASGRNWLLFGNPHFTTDFLYQAEWQQHLKKGTLSRLDVAFSRDQAEKIYVQDRLLEASRDVFG
;
A
#
# COMPACT_ATOMS: atom_id res chain seq x y z
N MET A 1 -1.15 12.01 -1.19
CA MET A 1 0.21 11.79 -0.67
C MET A 1 0.04 11.46 0.79
N PHE A 2 0.39 10.24 1.20
CA PHE A 2 0.34 9.84 2.58
C PHE A 2 1.75 9.42 2.98
N LEU A 3 2.37 10.24 3.81
CA LEU A 3 3.60 9.91 4.52
C LEU A 3 3.16 9.77 5.98
N PRO A 4 3.16 8.56 6.56
CA PRO A 4 3.13 8.50 8.00
C PRO A 4 4.40 9.21 8.50
N PRO A 5 4.30 10.06 9.53
CA PRO A 5 5.45 10.78 10.08
C PRO A 5 6.59 9.84 10.53
N GLU A 6 6.34 8.54 10.59
CA GLU A 6 7.25 7.52 11.11
C GLU A 6 7.93 6.67 10.01
N GLY A 7 7.56 6.81 8.72
CA GLY A 7 8.28 6.20 7.59
C GLY A 7 9.73 6.71 7.43
N LEU A 8 10.07 7.80 8.11
CA LEU A 8 11.42 8.36 8.23
C LEU A 8 12.38 7.47 9.03
N VAL A 9 11.88 6.52 9.83
CA VAL A 9 12.76 5.62 10.59
C VAL A 9 13.44 4.62 9.64
N ALA A 10 12.70 4.05 8.69
CA ALA A 10 13.25 3.14 7.69
C ALA A 10 14.01 3.89 6.58
N HIS A 11 13.54 5.08 6.20
CA HIS A 11 14.09 5.87 5.10
C HIS A 11 14.16 7.38 5.48
N PRO A 12 15.17 7.81 6.25
CA PRO A 12 15.22 9.17 6.82
C PRO A 12 15.41 10.29 5.80
N GLU A 13 16.03 10.01 4.65
CA GLU A 13 16.32 11.01 3.61
C GLU A 13 15.44 10.85 2.36
N GLU A 14 14.49 9.92 2.38
CA GLU A 14 13.70 9.55 1.20
C GLU A 14 12.20 9.56 1.49
N VAL A 15 11.42 9.79 0.44
CA VAL A 15 9.95 9.70 0.46
C VAL A 15 9.53 8.81 -0.69
N HIS A 16 8.80 7.76 -0.39
CA HIS A 16 8.27 6.84 -1.41
C HIS A 16 6.80 7.15 -1.69
N LEU A 17 6.41 7.06 -2.98
CA LEU A 17 5.05 7.32 -3.43
C LEU A 17 4.57 6.18 -4.32
N THR A 18 3.34 5.71 -4.08
CA THR A 18 2.62 4.83 -5.01
C THR A 18 1.66 5.68 -5.84
N VAL A 19 2.02 5.94 -7.10
CA VAL A 19 1.26 6.84 -7.98
C VAL A 19 0.59 6.07 -9.11
N GLY A 20 -0.74 6.06 -9.11
CA GLY A 20 -1.53 5.65 -10.27
C GLY A 20 -1.56 6.76 -11.31
N ALA A 21 -0.84 6.60 -12.43
CA ALA A 21 -0.87 7.57 -13.53
C ALA A 21 -2.26 7.60 -14.17
N VAL A 22 -2.93 8.74 -14.09
CA VAL A 22 -4.29 8.89 -14.63
C VAL A 22 -4.20 9.20 -16.12
N ARG A 23 -4.75 8.33 -16.95
CA ARG A 23 -4.82 8.47 -18.42
C ARG A 23 -6.19 7.99 -18.90
N TYR A 24 -6.84 8.76 -19.76
CA TYR A 24 -8.15 8.41 -20.32
C TYR A 24 -8.43 9.19 -21.61
N GLU A 25 -9.39 8.72 -22.41
CA GLU A 25 -9.87 9.45 -23.59
C GLU A 25 -11.16 10.21 -23.27
N ALA A 26 -11.26 11.46 -23.71
CA ALA A 26 -12.50 12.23 -23.67
C ALA A 26 -12.58 13.21 -24.84
N PHE A 27 -13.77 13.29 -25.46
CA PHE A 27 -14.03 14.16 -26.61
C PHE A 27 -13.03 13.96 -27.77
N GLY A 28 -12.67 12.70 -28.06
CA GLY A 28 -11.73 12.33 -29.12
C GLY A 28 -10.28 12.78 -28.87
N ARG A 29 -9.91 13.08 -27.61
CA ARG A 29 -8.56 13.46 -27.23
C ARG A 29 -8.10 12.68 -26.00
N GLN A 30 -6.82 12.32 -25.99
CA GLN A 30 -6.17 11.76 -24.81
C GLN A 30 -6.04 12.84 -23.73
N LYS A 31 -6.35 12.46 -22.49
CA LYS A 31 -6.34 13.30 -21.29
C LYS A 31 -5.50 12.61 -20.22
N HIS A 32 -4.85 13.42 -19.40
CA HIS A 32 -3.96 12.96 -18.34
C HIS A 32 -4.21 13.75 -17.05
N GLY A 33 -4.05 13.08 -15.91
CA GLY A 33 -4.05 13.76 -14.61
C GLY A 33 -2.78 14.60 -14.46
N VAL A 34 -2.91 15.88 -14.10
CA VAL A 34 -1.79 16.83 -14.08
C VAL A 34 -0.64 16.35 -13.18
N CYS A 35 -0.90 16.10 -11.90
CA CYS A 35 0.14 15.70 -10.95
C CYS A 35 0.69 14.29 -11.22
N SER A 36 -0.19 13.31 -11.44
CA SER A 36 0.24 11.93 -11.62
C SER A 36 1.00 11.69 -12.92
N SER A 37 0.64 12.36 -14.02
CA SER A 37 1.45 12.32 -15.25
C SER A 37 2.71 13.19 -15.18
N PHE A 38 2.71 14.29 -14.43
CA PHE A 38 3.93 15.06 -14.17
C PHE A 38 4.98 14.18 -13.48
N LEU A 39 4.61 13.50 -12.39
CA LEU A 39 5.50 12.60 -11.66
C LEU A 39 5.92 11.38 -12.50
N ALA A 40 5.01 10.81 -13.30
CA ALA A 40 5.30 9.59 -14.06
C ALA A 40 6.12 9.84 -15.34
N ASP A 41 5.89 10.95 -16.03
CA ASP A 41 6.39 11.16 -17.41
C ASP A 41 7.38 12.31 -17.56
N ARG A 42 7.40 13.27 -16.62
CA ARG A 42 8.10 14.55 -16.80
C ARG A 42 9.21 14.81 -15.78
N VAL A 43 9.25 14.06 -14.69
CA VAL A 43 10.32 14.14 -13.69
C VAL A 43 11.26 12.97 -13.92
N ALA A 44 12.49 13.25 -14.34
CA ALA A 44 13.52 12.24 -14.51
C ALA A 44 14.32 12.03 -13.21
N VAL A 45 15.09 10.95 -13.16
CA VAL A 45 16.04 10.72 -12.06
C VAL A 45 17.06 11.86 -12.02
N GLY A 46 17.19 12.50 -10.86
CA GLY A 46 18.05 13.67 -10.66
C GLY A 46 17.32 15.01 -10.78
N ASP A 47 16.07 15.03 -11.24
CA ASP A 47 15.26 16.25 -11.28
C ASP A 47 14.72 16.63 -9.90
N THR A 48 14.29 17.88 -9.78
CA THR A 48 13.65 18.42 -8.58
C THR A 48 12.13 18.50 -8.74
N ALA A 49 11.39 18.04 -7.73
CA ALA A 49 9.96 18.28 -7.59
C ALA A 49 9.68 19.07 -6.31
N ARG A 50 8.75 20.02 -6.37
CA ARG A 50 8.29 20.72 -5.16
C ARG A 50 7.36 19.81 -4.38
N VAL A 51 7.75 19.47 -3.16
CA VAL A 51 7.00 18.60 -2.26
C VAL A 51 6.90 19.24 -0.88
N TYR A 52 5.87 18.85 -0.13
CA TYR A 52 5.76 19.14 1.29
C TYR A 52 5.06 17.95 1.96
N VAL A 53 5.30 17.80 3.26
CA VAL A 53 4.69 16.72 4.04
C VAL A 53 3.40 17.24 4.67
N GLN A 54 2.30 16.54 4.39
CA GLN A 54 1.04 16.74 5.11
C GLN A 54 0.92 15.68 6.20
N GLN A 55 1.05 16.09 7.46
CA GLN A 55 0.93 15.18 8.60
C GLN A 55 -0.52 14.72 8.79
N ASN A 56 -0.70 13.45 9.15
CA ASN A 56 -1.98 12.89 9.55
C ASN A 56 -1.85 12.28 10.95
N GLU A 57 -2.58 12.82 11.93
CA GLU A 57 -2.55 12.34 13.31
C GLU A 57 -3.47 11.15 13.55
N TYR A 58 -4.43 10.91 12.65
CA TYR A 58 -5.47 9.89 12.82
C TYR A 58 -5.14 8.56 12.13
N PHE A 59 -4.03 8.49 11.40
CA PHE A 59 -3.60 7.28 10.71
C PHE A 59 -2.14 6.99 11.06
N ARG A 60 -1.94 6.22 12.13
CA ARG A 60 -0.62 5.87 12.68
C ARG A 60 -0.63 4.43 13.18
N LEU A 61 0.55 3.88 13.39
CA LEU A 61 0.69 2.62 14.10
C LEU A 61 0.27 2.76 15.57
N PRO A 62 -0.19 1.67 16.21
CA PRO A 62 -0.34 1.63 17.66
C PRO A 62 1.00 1.96 18.34
N GLN A 63 0.97 2.72 19.44
CA GLN A 63 2.17 3.03 20.22
C GLN A 63 2.83 1.77 20.81
N ASN A 64 2.03 0.75 21.12
CA ASN A 64 2.54 -0.54 21.58
C ASN A 64 2.86 -1.44 20.38
N GLY A 65 4.15 -1.73 20.17
CA GLY A 65 4.64 -2.62 19.10
C GLY A 65 4.17 -4.08 19.22
N GLU A 66 3.65 -4.50 20.37
CA GLU A 66 3.04 -5.84 20.54
C GLU A 66 1.60 -5.89 20.02
N THR A 67 0.98 -4.73 19.75
CA THR A 67 -0.40 -4.68 19.25
C THR A 67 -0.45 -5.16 17.81
N ASP A 68 -1.29 -6.15 17.56
CA ASP A 68 -1.57 -6.68 16.23
C ASP A 68 -2.26 -5.61 15.36
N ILE A 69 -1.97 -5.62 14.06
CA ILE A 69 -2.61 -4.73 13.09
C ILE A 69 -3.20 -5.50 11.91
N ILE A 70 -4.38 -5.05 11.48
CA ILE A 70 -5.03 -5.48 10.24
C ILE A 70 -5.03 -4.28 9.29
N MET A 71 -4.44 -4.48 8.13
CA MET A 71 -4.24 -3.48 7.08
C MET A 71 -5.09 -3.87 5.88
N ILE A 72 -5.95 -2.97 5.40
CA ILE A 72 -6.87 -3.24 4.29
C ILE A 72 -6.65 -2.18 3.22
N GLY A 73 -6.03 -2.56 2.10
CA GLY A 73 -5.65 -1.64 1.04
C GLY A 73 -5.90 -2.19 -0.35
N ALA A 74 -6.75 -1.54 -1.14
CA ALA A 74 -6.95 -1.87 -2.55
C ALA A 74 -6.21 -0.87 -3.45
N GLY A 75 -5.63 -1.35 -4.55
CA GLY A 75 -4.86 -0.54 -5.50
C GLY A 75 -3.77 0.29 -4.81
N THR A 76 -3.70 1.58 -5.13
CA THR A 76 -2.72 2.50 -4.54
C THR A 76 -2.93 2.75 -3.05
N GLY A 77 -4.06 2.34 -2.46
CA GLY A 77 -4.31 2.37 -1.02
C GLY A 77 -3.37 1.47 -0.20
N ILE A 78 -2.57 0.63 -0.87
CA ILE A 78 -1.53 -0.19 -0.23
C ILE A 78 -0.33 0.62 0.27
N ALA A 79 -0.08 1.82 -0.29
CA ALA A 79 1.09 2.66 -0.01
C ALA A 79 1.41 2.86 1.48
N PRO A 80 0.47 3.31 2.34
CA PRO A 80 0.74 3.47 3.77
C PRO A 80 1.18 2.18 4.46
N PHE A 81 0.61 1.04 4.05
CA PHE A 81 0.88 -0.25 4.70
C PHE A 81 2.27 -0.78 4.40
N ARG A 82 2.84 -0.40 3.25
CA ARG A 82 4.27 -0.63 2.97
C ARG A 82 5.14 0.05 4.03
N ALA A 83 4.90 1.33 4.29
CA ALA A 83 5.62 2.08 5.32
C ALA A 83 5.40 1.50 6.73
N PHE A 84 4.17 1.09 7.06
CA PHE A 84 3.87 0.47 8.37
C PHE A 84 4.64 -0.83 8.60
N VAL A 85 4.74 -1.70 7.60
CA VAL A 85 5.51 -2.93 7.75
C VAL A 85 7.01 -2.64 7.84
N GLU A 86 7.54 -1.73 7.02
CA GLU A 86 8.95 -1.30 7.10
C GLU A 86 9.29 -0.75 8.49
N GLU A 87 8.45 0.12 9.04
CA GLU A 87 8.64 0.72 10.35
C GLU A 87 8.55 -0.31 11.49
N ARG A 88 7.56 -1.21 11.46
CA ARG A 88 7.44 -2.26 12.48
C ARG A 88 8.65 -3.20 12.48
N VAL A 89 9.24 -3.45 11.32
CA VAL A 89 10.48 -4.22 11.22
C VAL A 89 11.63 -3.46 11.87
N GLU A 90 11.79 -2.18 11.57
CA GLU A 90 12.89 -1.36 12.10
C GLU A 90 12.79 -1.16 13.63
N LEU A 91 11.56 -1.01 14.15
CA LEU A 91 11.30 -0.90 15.59
C LEU A 91 11.34 -2.25 16.33
N GLY A 92 11.50 -3.37 15.62
CA GLY A 92 11.48 -4.70 16.22
C GLY A 92 10.12 -5.08 16.84
N ALA A 93 9.03 -4.55 16.31
CA ALA A 93 7.68 -4.79 16.80
C ALA A 93 7.29 -6.27 16.65
N SER A 94 6.74 -6.87 17.72
CA SER A 94 6.42 -8.29 17.78
C SER A 94 4.96 -8.63 17.45
N GLY A 95 4.07 -7.64 17.48
CA GLY A 95 2.66 -7.86 17.14
C GLY A 95 2.50 -8.27 15.68
N ARG A 96 1.46 -9.06 15.41
CA ARG A 96 1.16 -9.65 14.12
C ARG A 96 0.73 -8.58 13.11
N ASN A 97 1.18 -8.77 11.87
CA ASN A 97 0.84 -7.91 10.74
C ASN A 97 0.01 -8.72 9.74
N TRP A 98 -1.22 -8.29 9.49
CA TRP A 98 -2.09 -8.89 8.49
C TRP A 98 -2.44 -7.86 7.42
N LEU A 99 -2.14 -8.17 6.15
CA LEU A 99 -2.51 -7.37 5.01
C LEU A 99 -3.62 -8.05 4.19
N LEU A 100 -4.70 -7.32 3.90
CA LEU A 100 -5.68 -7.64 2.87
C LEU A 100 -5.46 -6.69 1.69
N PHE A 101 -5.07 -7.23 0.54
CA PHE A 101 -4.81 -6.47 -0.68
C PHE A 101 -5.81 -6.81 -1.79
N GLY A 102 -6.20 -5.83 -2.60
CA GLY A 102 -7.04 -6.08 -3.76
C GLY A 102 -6.69 -5.24 -4.99
N ASN A 103 -6.78 -5.86 -6.17
CA ASN A 103 -6.65 -5.18 -7.47
C ASN A 103 -7.36 -5.98 -8.59
N PRO A 104 -7.35 -5.56 -9.87
CA PRO A 104 -7.97 -6.34 -10.94
C PRO A 104 -7.28 -7.69 -11.20
N HIS A 105 -5.98 -7.70 -11.48
CA HIS A 105 -5.26 -8.91 -11.92
C HIS A 105 -4.03 -9.22 -11.08
N PHE A 106 -3.81 -10.51 -10.77
CA PHE A 106 -2.63 -10.98 -10.05
C PHE A 106 -1.33 -10.73 -10.83
N THR A 107 -1.35 -10.96 -12.14
CA THR A 107 -0.14 -10.96 -12.97
C THR A 107 0.37 -9.56 -13.32
N THR A 108 -0.50 -8.55 -13.35
CA THR A 108 -0.13 -7.18 -13.76
C THR A 108 -0.24 -6.17 -12.63
N ASP A 109 -1.14 -6.40 -11.68
CA ASP A 109 -1.55 -5.35 -10.74
C ASP A 109 -1.17 -5.68 -9.28
N PHE A 110 -0.38 -6.73 -9.03
CA PHE A 110 0.09 -7.05 -7.69
C PHE A 110 1.26 -6.16 -7.25
N LEU A 111 0.90 -4.98 -6.75
CA LEU A 111 1.84 -3.96 -6.27
C LEU A 111 2.73 -4.50 -5.14
N TYR A 112 4.05 -4.34 -5.30
CA TYR A 112 5.08 -4.75 -4.33
C TYR A 112 5.08 -6.25 -4.00
N GLN A 113 4.63 -7.12 -4.93
CA GLN A 113 4.50 -8.56 -4.72
C GLN A 113 5.74 -9.22 -4.09
N ALA A 114 6.94 -8.93 -4.63
CA ALA A 114 8.18 -9.54 -4.15
C ALA A 114 8.51 -9.12 -2.71
N GLU A 115 8.25 -7.86 -2.35
CA GLU A 115 8.44 -7.35 -0.98
C GLU A 115 7.50 -8.06 -0.01
N TRP A 116 6.22 -8.21 -0.35
CA TRP A 116 5.26 -8.91 0.50
C TRP A 116 5.61 -10.39 0.71
N GLN A 117 6.04 -11.07 -0.36
CA GLN A 117 6.53 -12.46 -0.26
C GLN A 117 7.76 -12.56 0.65
N GLN A 118 8.66 -11.58 0.58
CA GLN A 118 9.82 -11.53 1.46
C GLN A 118 9.41 -11.32 2.93
N HIS A 119 8.45 -10.43 3.20
CA HIS A 119 7.96 -10.20 4.55
C HIS A 119 7.23 -11.43 5.12
N LEU A 120 6.44 -12.15 4.32
CA LEU A 120 5.85 -13.44 4.72
C LEU A 120 6.93 -14.45 5.09
N LYS A 121 7.97 -14.59 4.25
CA LYS A 121 9.08 -15.52 4.50
C LYS A 121 9.88 -15.16 5.76
N LYS A 122 10.05 -13.88 6.04
CA LYS A 122 10.73 -13.38 7.25
C LYS A 122 9.84 -13.44 8.51
N GLY A 123 8.55 -13.70 8.37
CA GLY A 123 7.57 -13.67 9.46
C GLY A 123 7.16 -12.26 9.91
N THR A 124 7.71 -11.22 9.28
CA THR A 124 7.38 -9.81 9.57
C THR A 124 6.01 -9.43 9.02
N LEU A 125 5.51 -10.14 8.00
CA LEU A 125 4.09 -10.16 7.65
C LEU A 125 3.55 -11.53 8.07
N SER A 126 2.59 -11.54 8.99
CA SER A 126 2.05 -12.78 9.56
C SER A 126 1.04 -13.42 8.62
N ARG A 127 0.30 -12.59 7.86
CA ARG A 127 -0.74 -13.06 6.94
C ARG A 127 -0.93 -12.08 5.78
N LEU A 128 -1.21 -12.62 4.60
CA LEU A 128 -1.56 -11.88 3.39
C LEU A 128 -2.75 -12.54 2.71
N ASP A 129 -3.87 -11.83 2.62
CA ASP A 129 -5.00 -12.23 1.79
C ASP A 129 -5.11 -11.31 0.58
N VAL A 130 -5.37 -11.89 -0.58
CA VAL A 130 -5.44 -11.17 -1.86
C VAL A 130 -6.78 -11.36 -2.56
N ALA A 131 -7.27 -10.29 -3.18
CA ALA A 131 -8.53 -10.26 -3.91
C ALA A 131 -8.32 -9.70 -5.32
N PHE A 132 -8.41 -10.57 -6.33
CA PHE A 132 -8.27 -10.19 -7.74
C PHE A 132 -9.62 -10.19 -8.45
N SER A 133 -10.18 -9.00 -8.66
CA SER A 133 -11.56 -8.84 -9.12
C SER A 133 -11.80 -9.25 -10.58
N ARG A 134 -10.75 -9.53 -11.36
CA ARG A 134 -10.85 -9.85 -12.80
C ARG A 134 -10.11 -11.13 -13.23
N ASP A 135 -9.58 -11.91 -12.30
CA ASP A 135 -8.90 -13.18 -12.63
C ASP A 135 -9.86 -14.36 -12.80
N GLN A 136 -11.13 -14.18 -12.43
CA GLN A 136 -12.19 -15.17 -12.52
C GLN A 136 -13.54 -14.54 -12.85
N ALA A 137 -14.55 -15.37 -13.13
CA ALA A 137 -15.89 -14.91 -13.47
C ALA A 137 -16.56 -14.13 -12.33
N GLU A 138 -16.35 -14.58 -11.09
CA GLU A 138 -16.85 -13.90 -9.89
C GLU A 138 -15.89 -12.81 -9.45
N LYS A 139 -16.43 -11.62 -9.14
CA LYS A 139 -15.61 -10.50 -8.66
C LYS A 139 -15.32 -10.68 -7.18
N ILE A 140 -14.06 -10.96 -6.84
CA ILE A 140 -13.59 -11.00 -5.46
C ILE A 140 -12.96 -9.66 -5.09
N TYR A 141 -13.39 -9.10 -3.97
CA TYR A 141 -12.87 -7.88 -3.36
C TYR A 141 -12.38 -8.14 -1.92
N VAL A 142 -11.72 -7.14 -1.33
CA VAL A 142 -11.14 -7.27 0.02
C VAL A 142 -12.20 -7.49 1.10
N GLN A 143 -13.43 -6.99 0.94
CA GLN A 143 -14.51 -7.26 1.88
C GLN A 143 -14.95 -8.73 1.86
N ASP A 144 -14.86 -9.41 0.71
CA ASP A 144 -15.21 -10.82 0.61
C ASP A 144 -14.17 -11.66 1.39
N ARG A 145 -12.88 -11.34 1.23
CA ARG A 145 -11.79 -11.94 2.02
C ARG A 145 -11.93 -11.67 3.52
N LEU A 146 -12.33 -10.46 3.89
CA LEU A 146 -12.55 -10.11 5.29
C LEU A 146 -13.71 -10.90 5.89
N LEU A 147 -14.79 -11.11 5.14
CA LEU A 147 -15.94 -11.92 5.57
C LEU A 147 -15.56 -13.40 5.71
N GLU A 148 -14.81 -13.95 4.75
CA GLU A 148 -14.26 -15.31 4.82
C GLU A 148 -13.41 -15.52 6.08
N ALA A 149 -12.63 -14.49 6.45
CA ALA A 149 -11.76 -14.50 7.61
C ALA A 149 -12.38 -13.89 8.89
N SER A 150 -13.70 -13.71 8.92
CA SER A 150 -14.41 -13.01 10.02
C SER A 150 -14.12 -13.60 11.40
N ARG A 151 -13.91 -14.92 11.51
CA ARG A 151 -13.55 -15.57 12.78
C ARG A 151 -12.19 -15.12 13.31
N ASP A 152 -11.25 -14.78 12.43
CA ASP A 152 -9.93 -14.30 12.83
C ASP A 152 -9.94 -12.80 13.22
N VAL A 153 -11.03 -12.10 12.90
CA VAL A 153 -11.24 -10.68 13.24
C VAL A 153 -11.99 -10.54 14.57
N PHE A 154 -13.01 -11.38 14.81
CA PHE A 154 -13.90 -11.27 15.98
C PHE A 154 -13.69 -12.35 17.06
N GLY A 155 -12.98 -13.43 16.74
CA GLY A 155 -12.74 -14.56 17.66
C GLY A 155 -11.48 -14.39 18.48
#